data_AF-A0A3B8KUT2-F1
#
_entry.id   AF-A0A3B8KUT2-F1
#
_cell.length_a   1.000
_cell.length_b   1.000
_cell.length_c   1.000
_cell.angle_alpha   90.00
_cell.angle_beta   90.00
_cell.angle_gamma   90.00
#
_symmetry.space_group_name_H-M   'P 1'
#
loop_
_entity.id
_entity.type
_entity.pdbx_description
1 polymer ?
#
loop_
_entity_poly.entity_id
_entity_poly.type
_entity_poly.pdbx_seq_one_letter_code
_entity_poly.pdbx_strand_id
1 'polypeptide(L)'
;ICVFTITDDRVSDAILDACQRRVKVRVISDDDKSGDRGSDIERLMERGVEVRIDRTDDHMHHKFAIFDHHLLLNGSYNWTRSAANRNQE
;
A
#
# COMPACT_ATOMS: atom_id res chain seq x y z
N ILE A 1 -6.49 2.83 0.37
CA ILE A 1 -5.57 1.71 0.66
C ILE A 1 -4.85 2.07 1.96
N CYS A 2 -4.78 1.15 2.91
CA CYS A 2 -4.13 1.33 4.21
C CYS A 2 -3.33 0.07 4.50
N VAL A 3 -2.01 0.13 4.33
CA VAL A 3 -1.15 -1.06 4.35
C VAL A 3 0.14 -0.79 5.10
N PHE A 4 0.51 -1.72 5.97
CA PHE A 4 1.74 -1.62 6.76
C PHE A 4 3.00 -1.55 5.87
N THR A 5 3.08 -2.36 4.82
CA THR A 5 4.21 -2.35 3.89
C THR A 5 3.77 -2.73 2.48
N ILE A 6 4.38 -2.10 1.48
CA ILE A 6 4.17 -2.36 0.06
C ILE A 6 5.52 -2.41 -0.68
N THR A 7 5.86 -3.57 -1.22
CA THR A 7 7.13 -3.83 -1.93
C THR A 7 6.95 -4.73 -3.16
N ASP A 8 5.72 -5.10 -3.50
CA ASP A 8 5.44 -5.84 -4.73
C ASP A 8 5.07 -4.89 -5.86
N ASP A 9 6.02 -4.67 -6.78
CA ASP A 9 5.83 -3.80 -7.95
C ASP A 9 4.52 -4.08 -8.70
N ARG A 10 4.05 -5.34 -8.75
CA ARG A 10 2.82 -5.71 -9.44
C ARG A 10 1.59 -5.04 -8.84
N VAL A 11 1.58 -4.89 -7.52
CA VAL A 11 0.51 -4.22 -6.79
C VAL A 11 0.60 -2.71 -6.99
N SER A 12 1.81 -2.17 -6.91
CA SER A 12 2.09 -0.75 -7.14
C SER A 12 1.75 -0.32 -8.58
N ASP A 13 2.06 -1.16 -9.57
CA ASP A 13 1.69 -0.95 -10.98
C ASP A 13 0.17 -0.91 -11.15
N ALA A 14 -0.56 -1.84 -10.52
CA ALA A 14 -2.02 -1.83 -10.55
C ALA A 14 -2.63 -0.57 -9.90
N ILE A 15 -2.01 -0.04 -8.84
CA ILE A 15 -2.40 1.25 -8.24
C ILE A 15 -2.19 2.40 -9.24
N LEU A 16 -1.02 2.45 -9.87
CA LEU A 16 -0.69 3.49 -10.85
C LEU A 16 -1.60 3.43 -12.08
N ASP A 17 -1.93 2.23 -12.57
CA ASP A 17 -2.87 2.02 -13.67
C ASP A 17 -4.29 2.47 -13.30
N ALA A 18 -4.71 2.28 -12.05
CA ALA A 18 -5.97 2.83 -11.56
C ALA A 18 -5.96 4.37 -11.58
N CYS A 19 -4.87 5.00 -11.14
CA CYS A 19 -4.71 6.46 -11.24
C CYS A 19 -4.74 6.95 -12.70
N GLN A 20 -4.10 6.23 -13.62
CA GLN A 20 -4.14 6.56 -15.06
C GLN A 20 -5.56 6.50 -15.64
N ARG A 21 -6.37 5.54 -15.17
CA ARG A 21 -7.81 5.46 -15.48
C ARG A 21 -8.65 6.52 -14.75
N ARG A 22 -8.01 7.49 -14.08
CA ARG A 22 -8.63 8.58 -13.29
C ARG A 22 -9.43 8.09 -12.08
N VAL A 23 -9.14 6.89 -11.58
CA VAL A 23 -9.66 6.43 -10.28
C VAL A 23 -8.94 7.21 -9.18
N LYS A 24 -9.70 7.76 -8.22
CA LYS A 24 -9.12 8.45 -7.06
C LYS A 24 -8.54 7.42 -6.10
N VAL A 25 -7.23 7.24 -6.12
CA VAL A 25 -6.52 6.37 -5.17
C VAL A 25 -5.84 7.20 -4.09
N ARG A 26 -5.97 6.74 -2.84
CA ARG A 26 -5.28 7.29 -1.67
C ARG A 26 -4.65 6.16 -0.88
N VAL A 27 -3.44 6.38 -0.38
CA VAL A 27 -2.66 5.40 0.36
C VAL A 27 -2.33 5.94 1.76
N ILE A 28 -2.43 5.08 2.76
CA ILE A 28 -1.90 5.30 4.10
C ILE A 28 -0.88 4.20 4.37
N SER A 29 0.31 4.56 4.85
CA SER A 29 1.41 3.63 5.17
C SER A 29 2.05 3.99 6.50
N ASP A 30 2.83 3.03 7.02
CA ASP A 30 3.68 3.18 8.20
C ASP A 30 4.97 3.96 7.86
N ASP A 31 5.44 4.80 8.78
CA ASP A 31 6.62 5.66 8.64
C ASP A 31 7.92 4.90 8.54
N ASP A 32 8.17 3.99 9.46
CA ASP A 32 9.35 3.13 9.44
C ASP A 32 9.36 2.26 8.18
N LYS A 33 8.24 1.59 7.86
CA LYS A 33 8.16 0.71 6.69
C LYS A 33 8.16 1.43 5.37
N SER A 34 7.75 2.68 5.32
CA SER A 34 7.86 3.47 4.10
C SER A 34 9.32 3.66 3.67
N GLY A 35 10.26 3.63 4.60
CA GLY A 35 11.71 3.74 4.36
C GLY A 35 12.45 2.43 4.13
N ASP A 36 11.79 1.27 4.26
CA ASP A 36 12.43 -0.02 4.02
C ASP A 36 12.92 -0.14 2.57
N ARG A 37 14.06 -0.80 2.37
CA ARG A 37 14.61 -1.01 1.02
C ARG A 37 13.62 -1.78 0.16
N GLY A 38 13.23 -1.20 -0.97
CA GLY A 38 12.25 -1.77 -1.90
C GLY A 38 10.81 -1.38 -1.60
N SER A 39 10.57 -0.52 -0.62
CA SER A 39 9.29 0.17 -0.43
C SER A 39 8.92 0.94 -1.70
N ASP A 40 7.68 0.76 -2.14
CA ASP A 40 7.12 1.50 -3.28
C ASP A 40 6.48 2.84 -2.88
N ILE A 41 6.49 3.21 -1.59
CA ILE A 41 5.80 4.41 -1.11
C ILE A 41 6.33 5.68 -1.78
N GLU A 42 7.64 5.89 -1.82
CA GLU A 42 8.26 7.04 -2.48
C GLU A 42 7.90 7.08 -3.97
N ARG A 43 8.00 5.93 -4.65
CA ARG A 43 7.63 5.78 -6.07
C ARG A 43 6.16 6.17 -6.32
N LEU A 44 5.24 5.75 -5.45
CA LEU A 44 3.81 6.13 -5.57
C LEU A 44 3.61 7.64 -5.38
N MET A 45 4.31 8.25 -4.42
CA MET A 45 4.28 9.70 -4.18
C MET A 45 4.80 10.49 -5.38
N GLU A 46 5.95 10.11 -5.94
CA GLU A 46 6.55 10.74 -7.13
C GLU A 46 5.63 10.68 -8.35
N ARG A 47 4.79 9.64 -8.44
CA ARG A 47 3.81 9.46 -9.52
C ARG A 47 2.45 10.11 -9.23
N GLY A 48 2.37 10.91 -8.17
CA GLY A 48 1.21 11.74 -7.86
C GLY A 48 0.08 11.04 -7.11
N VAL A 49 0.34 9.86 -6.52
CA VAL A 49 -0.63 9.23 -5.62
C VAL A 49 -0.69 10.02 -4.31
N GLU A 50 -1.89 10.31 -3.81
CA GLU A 50 -2.05 10.93 -2.49
C GLU A 50 -1.71 9.90 -1.41
N VAL A 51 -0.49 9.98 -0.89
CA VAL A 51 0.00 9.14 0.20
C VAL A 51 0.02 9.94 1.50
N ARG A 52 -0.40 9.31 2.58
CA ARG A 52 -0.14 9.76 3.95
C ARG A 52 0.65 8.69 4.66
N ILE A 53 1.59 9.14 5.45
CA ILE A 53 2.38 8.30 6.32
C ILE A 53 1.97 8.68 7.74
N ASP A 54 1.81 7.70 8.63
CA ASP A 54 1.68 8.00 10.05
C ASP A 54 2.94 8.70 10.58
N ARG A 55 2.87 9.18 11.81
CA ARG A 55 3.93 9.98 12.45
C ARG A 55 3.92 9.68 13.95
N THR A 56 4.13 8.42 14.27
CA THR A 56 4.03 7.89 15.63
C THR A 56 5.10 6.85 15.86
N ASP A 57 5.58 6.73 17.10
CA ASP A 57 6.56 5.68 17.44
C ASP A 57 5.94 4.26 17.36
N ASP A 58 4.61 4.16 17.31
CA ASP A 58 3.87 2.91 17.12
C ASP A 58 3.55 2.67 15.65
N HIS A 59 3.61 1.40 15.23
CA HIS A 59 3.37 1.02 13.85
C HIS A 59 1.92 1.13 13.40
N MET A 60 1.67 1.76 12.25
CA MET A 60 0.43 1.59 11.48
C MET A 60 0.38 0.20 10.85
N HIS A 61 -0.05 -0.79 11.63
CA HIS A 61 0.01 -2.20 11.22
C HIS A 61 -1.23 -2.70 10.45
N HIS A 62 -2.10 -1.80 9.98
CA HIS A 62 -3.30 -2.17 9.24
C HIS A 62 -3.01 -2.62 7.81
N LYS A 63 -3.86 -3.51 7.29
CA LYS A 63 -3.74 -4.11 5.95
C LYS A 63 -5.15 -4.26 5.37
N PHE A 64 -5.64 -3.20 4.77
CA PHE A 64 -6.94 -3.19 4.11
C PHE A 64 -7.02 -2.21 2.94
N ALA A 65 -7.98 -2.44 2.05
CA ALA A 65 -8.36 -1.54 0.98
C ALA A 65 -9.88 -1.49 0.87
N ILE A 66 -10.39 -0.29 0.58
CA ILE A 66 -11.81 -0.07 0.30
C ILE A 66 -11.91 0.35 -1.16
N PHE A 67 -12.72 -0.37 -1.93
CA PHE A 67 -13.00 -0.09 -3.34
C PHE A 67 -14.42 0.44 -3.46
N ASP A 68 -14.57 1.57 -4.17
CA ASP A 68 -15.85 2.19 -4.53
C ASP A 68 -16.85 2.31 -3.36
N HIS A 69 -16.33 2.50 -2.15
CA HIS A 69 -17.09 2.64 -0.89
C HIS A 69 -17.92 1.43 -0.45
N HIS A 70 -17.83 0.27 -1.12
CA HIS A 70 -18.70 -0.87 -0.82
C HIS A 70 -17.99 -2.23 -0.73
N LEU A 71 -16.76 -2.34 -1.22
CA LEU A 71 -15.98 -3.57 -1.15
C LEU A 71 -14.76 -3.37 -0.24
N LEU A 72 -14.69 -4.18 0.83
CA LEU A 72 -13.55 -4.24 1.73
C LEU A 72 -12.69 -5.45 1.41
N LEU A 73 -11.40 -5.22 1.20
CA LEU A 73 -10.35 -6.22 1.28
C LEU A 73 -9.59 -5.99 2.59
N ASN A 74 -9.46 -7.00 3.44
CA ASN A 74 -8.68 -6.92 4.68
C ASN A 74 -8.09 -8.29 5.03
N GLY A 75 -7.04 -8.30 5.86
CA GLY A 75 -6.45 -9.54 6.37
C GLY A 75 -5.06 -9.35 6.96
N SER A 76 -4.31 -10.44 7.06
CA SER A 76 -2.89 -10.46 7.46
C SER A 76 -1.94 -10.04 6.34
N TYR A 77 -2.42 -10.05 5.09
CA TYR A 77 -1.60 -9.98 3.89
C TYR A 77 -0.82 -8.67 3.77
N ASN A 78 0.51 -8.76 3.90
CA ASN A 78 1.40 -7.64 3.55
C ASN A 78 1.50 -7.51 2.03
N TRP A 79 1.61 -6.30 1.48
CA TRP A 79 1.61 -6.12 0.01
C TRP A 79 3.02 -6.32 -0.57
N THR A 80 3.58 -7.49 -0.32
CA THR A 80 4.94 -7.87 -0.66
C THR A 80 4.97 -9.15 -1.48
N ARG A 81 6.06 -9.36 -2.23
CA ARG A 81 6.21 -10.55 -3.06
C ARG A 81 6.38 -11.83 -2.25
N SER A 82 6.89 -11.75 -1.03
CA SER A 82 7.01 -12.90 -0.12
C SER A 82 5.64 -13.32 0.43
N ALA A 83 4.80 -12.36 0.82
CA ALA A 83 3.42 -12.63 1.21
C ALA A 83 2.66 -13.38 0.10
N ALA A 84 2.85 -12.95 -1.17
CA ALA A 84 2.20 -13.58 -2.32
C ALA A 84 2.57 -15.04 -2.56
N ASN A 85 3.83 -15.41 -2.30
CA ASN A 85 4.41 -16.65 -2.84
C ASN A 85 4.86 -17.64 -1.77
N ARG A 86 4.96 -17.22 -0.50
CA ARG A 86 5.60 -18.01 0.56
C ARG A 86 4.82 -18.05 1.86
N ASN A 87 4.18 -16.95 2.25
CA ASN A 87 3.48 -16.89 3.53
C ASN A 87 2.09 -17.50 3.42
N GLN A 88 1.56 -17.97 4.53
CA GLN A 88 0.13 -18.29 4.68
C GLN A 88 -0.50 -17.10 5.40
N GLU A 89 -1.20 -16.24 4.66
CA GLU A 89 -1.76 -14.96 5.14
C GLU A 89 -3.19 -14.75 4.67
#